data_AF-A0A2E3EEW8-F1
#
_entry.id   AF-A0A2E3EEW8-F1
#
_cell.length_a   1.000
_cell.length_b   1.000
_cell.length_c   1.000
_cell.angle_alpha   90.00
_cell.angle_beta   90.00
_cell.angle_gamma   90.00
#
_symmetry.space_group_name_H-M   'P 1'
#
loop_
_entity.id
_entity.type
_entity.pdbx_description
1 polymer ?
#
loop_
_entity_poly.entity_id
_entity_poly.type
_entity_poly.pdbx_seq_one_letter_code
_entity_poly.pdbx_strand_id
1 'polypeptide(L)'
;MREEKNTQRSLVKIGFDGRVHKIFRGPKAKERFLTEVKVLEFLEERGCEFVPRLLESDPDSLKIITSNVGKKVEIMGDEKVQEIFKQLEEYGVRHEDPYLRNITYRPSDGQFCIIDFEFATILEEEESASEGSQEVEFDVTVEWDCKTDVGRFRKKNEDEFLALSLDREGVHFLGSKGSASLEGSDLIFAVSDGMGGARSGEFASRIAIERITGTLPAHFRSRVAGGNMDLNVLNELYQSINSEMIKFADAYPECKGMGATLSMCWLLPDRLLISHIGDSRIYRYREERSGQSYLMQLTEDDTRVAAMLRDGKISEYEARNHPMKNMLNKALGAGNQFVNPQVREMKFCSGDRFLICSDGVTDGILDVELEELMKNGSDSGSIIECAVRVSGRDNATAVLIDIL
;
A
#
# COMPACT_ATOMS: atom_id res chain seq x y z
N MET A 1 -11.12 23.86 31.00
CA MET A 1 -10.76 22.92 29.93
C MET A 1 -9.35 22.46 30.15
N ARG A 2 -9.13 21.15 30.22
CA ARG A 2 -7.79 20.55 30.27
C ARG A 2 -7.37 20.16 28.86
N GLU A 3 -6.15 20.50 28.46
CA GLU A 3 -5.59 20.10 27.17
C GLU A 3 -5.05 18.67 27.27
N GLU A 4 -5.47 17.79 26.34
CA GLU A 4 -5.13 16.36 26.36
C GLU A 4 -4.29 15.93 25.14
N LYS A 5 -4.43 16.63 24.02
CA LYS A 5 -3.66 16.39 22.79
C LYS A 5 -3.53 17.72 22.05
N ASN A 6 -2.31 18.12 21.72
CA ASN A 6 -2.05 19.31 20.91
C ASN A 6 -0.95 18.98 19.91
N THR A 7 -1.37 18.57 18.72
CA THR A 7 -0.48 18.19 17.63
C THR A 7 -0.69 19.14 16.46
N GLN A 8 0.18 19.06 15.44
CA GLN A 8 -0.03 19.77 14.17
C GLN A 8 -1.34 19.35 13.48
N ARG A 9 -1.88 18.17 13.81
CA ARG A 9 -3.05 17.54 13.17
C ARG A 9 -4.37 17.77 13.89
N SER A 10 -4.37 17.94 15.21
CA SER A 10 -5.59 18.20 15.97
C SER A 10 -5.30 18.77 17.37
N LEU A 11 -6.26 19.53 17.88
CA LEU A 11 -6.30 20.01 19.27
C LEU A 11 -7.47 19.34 19.98
N VAL A 12 -7.19 18.60 21.05
CA VAL A 12 -8.19 17.94 21.90
C VAL A 12 -8.16 18.52 23.30
N LYS A 13 -9.32 18.96 23.77
CA LYS A 13 -9.54 19.51 25.12
C LYS A 13 -10.72 18.82 25.79
N ILE A 14 -10.57 18.49 27.06
CA ILE A 14 -11.68 18.00 27.89
C ILE A 14 -12.32 19.20 28.62
N GLY A 15 -13.61 19.38 28.39
CA GLY A 15 -14.47 20.37 29.04
C GLY A 15 -14.60 20.11 30.55
N PHE A 16 -15.03 21.12 31.31
CA PHE A 16 -15.30 20.94 32.75
C PHE A 16 -16.52 20.04 33.00
N ASP A 17 -17.40 19.92 32.01
CA ASP A 17 -18.52 18.98 31.92
C ASP A 17 -18.10 17.56 31.52
N GLY A 18 -16.81 17.33 31.31
CA GLY A 18 -16.25 16.03 30.92
C GLY A 18 -16.34 15.70 29.44
N ARG A 19 -16.92 16.58 28.60
CA ARG A 19 -17.01 16.35 27.14
C ARG A 19 -15.66 16.54 26.46
N VAL A 20 -15.44 15.81 25.37
CA VAL A 20 -14.19 15.90 24.59
C VAL A 20 -14.43 16.81 23.39
N HIS A 21 -13.65 17.87 23.28
CA HIS A 21 -13.70 18.80 22.16
C HIS A 21 -12.46 18.59 21.29
N LYS A 22 -12.67 18.21 20.04
CA LYS A 22 -11.60 18.02 19.06
C LYS A 22 -11.75 19.05 17.95
N ILE A 23 -10.66 19.76 17.64
CA ILE A 23 -10.56 20.69 16.51
C ILE A 23 -9.50 20.13 15.55
N PHE A 24 -9.88 19.93 14.30
CA PHE A 24 -8.99 19.38 13.28
C PHE A 24 -8.13 20.50 12.67
N ARG A 25 -6.84 20.22 12.46
CA ARG A 25 -5.84 21.19 11.98
C ARG A 25 -4.88 20.55 10.98
N GLY A 26 -4.19 21.37 10.20
CA GLY A 26 -3.18 20.88 9.26
C GLY A 26 -3.78 20.26 7.99
N PRO A 27 -2.98 19.51 7.22
CA PRO A 27 -3.41 18.98 5.92
C PRO A 27 -4.59 18.01 6.08
N LYS A 28 -5.46 17.99 5.06
CA LYS A 28 -6.65 17.13 4.99
C LYS A 28 -7.57 17.22 6.22
N ALA A 29 -7.55 18.33 6.96
CA ALA A 29 -8.35 18.50 8.18
C ALA A 29 -9.86 18.34 7.93
N LYS A 30 -10.35 18.80 6.77
CA LYS A 30 -11.75 18.66 6.37
C LYS A 30 -12.12 17.21 6.08
N GLU A 31 -11.30 16.47 5.35
CA GLU A 31 -11.52 15.03 5.07
C GLU A 31 -11.51 14.20 6.36
N ARG A 32 -10.55 14.44 7.25
CA ARG A 32 -10.47 13.77 8.56
C ARG A 32 -11.68 14.07 9.44
N PHE A 33 -12.11 15.33 9.47
CA PHE A 33 -13.34 15.74 10.15
C PHE A 33 -14.56 14.98 9.61
N LEU A 34 -14.75 14.96 8.29
CA LEU A 34 -15.87 14.27 7.65
C LEU A 34 -15.84 12.76 7.91
N THR A 35 -14.66 12.15 7.86
CA THR A 35 -14.47 10.72 8.13
C THR A 35 -14.86 10.37 9.55
N GLU A 36 -14.35 11.10 10.55
CA GLU A 36 -14.64 10.81 11.95
C GLU A 36 -16.11 11.07 12.29
N VAL A 37 -16.73 12.12 11.74
CA VAL A 37 -18.18 12.33 11.90
C VAL A 37 -18.96 11.16 11.33
N LYS A 38 -18.71 10.80 10.06
CA LYS A 38 -19.42 9.72 9.36
C LYS A 38 -19.29 8.38 10.08
N VAL A 39 -18.09 8.05 10.56
CA VAL A 39 -17.82 6.77 11.24
C VAL A 39 -18.49 6.73 12.61
N LEU A 40 -18.44 7.81 13.38
CA LEU A 40 -19.09 7.85 14.70
C LEU A 40 -20.61 7.76 14.60
N GLU A 41 -21.22 8.43 13.62
CA GLU A 41 -22.66 8.30 13.33
C GLU A 41 -23.02 6.87 12.93
N PHE A 42 -22.25 6.26 12.02
CA PHE A 42 -22.46 4.89 11.56
C PHE A 42 -22.36 3.85 12.70
N LEU A 43 -21.41 4.02 13.60
CA LEU A 43 -21.22 3.14 14.76
C LEU A 43 -22.31 3.34 15.82
N GLU A 44 -22.81 4.58 15.99
CA GLU A 44 -23.93 4.87 16.89
C GLU A 44 -25.22 4.22 16.40
N GLU A 45 -25.51 4.26 15.10
CA GLU A 45 -26.66 3.57 14.49
C GLU A 45 -26.62 2.05 14.70
N ARG A 46 -25.42 1.46 14.76
CA ARG A 46 -25.22 0.02 15.02
C ARG A 46 -25.10 -0.35 16.50
N GLY A 47 -25.26 0.62 17.41
CA GLY A 47 -25.21 0.37 18.85
C GLY A 47 -23.83 -0.03 19.36
N CYS A 48 -22.75 0.47 18.77
CA CYS A 48 -21.39 0.23 19.25
C CYS A 48 -21.13 1.05 20.54
N GLU A 49 -21.08 0.38 21.70
CA GLU A 49 -20.97 1.05 23.01
C GLU A 49 -19.53 1.37 23.46
N PHE A 50 -18.53 0.78 22.78
CA PHE A 50 -17.10 0.94 23.09
C PHE A 50 -16.42 2.04 22.27
N VAL A 51 -17.18 3.01 21.76
CA VAL A 51 -16.67 4.19 21.05
C VAL A 51 -17.32 5.48 21.58
N PRO A 52 -16.72 6.67 21.38
CA PRO A 52 -17.35 7.93 21.72
C PRO A 52 -18.66 8.14 20.96
N ARG A 53 -19.68 8.68 21.62
CA ARG A 53 -20.87 9.21 20.93
C ARG A 53 -20.60 10.61 20.44
N LEU A 54 -21.03 10.91 19.21
CA LEU A 54 -20.97 12.25 18.64
C LEU A 54 -22.11 13.08 19.22
N LEU A 55 -21.79 14.19 19.89
CA LEU A 55 -22.77 15.07 20.52
C LEU A 55 -23.04 16.32 19.70
N GLU A 56 -22.02 16.83 19.02
CA GLU A 56 -22.09 18.04 18.19
C GLU A 56 -20.98 18.00 17.13
N SER A 57 -21.28 18.48 15.93
CA SER A 57 -20.32 18.68 14.85
C SER A 57 -20.52 20.06 14.21
N ASP A 58 -19.43 20.80 14.04
CA ASP A 58 -19.40 22.11 13.38
C ASP A 58 -18.45 22.04 12.17
N PRO A 59 -19.01 21.95 10.94
CA PRO A 59 -18.23 21.89 9.71
C PRO A 59 -17.44 23.17 9.39
N ASP A 60 -17.88 24.35 9.88
CA ASP A 60 -17.22 25.62 9.56
C ASP A 60 -15.93 25.79 10.36
N SER A 61 -15.95 25.37 11.62
CA SER A 61 -14.76 25.41 12.49
C SER A 61 -13.97 24.09 12.53
N LEU A 62 -14.41 23.07 11.79
CA LEU A 62 -13.87 21.70 11.80
C LEU A 62 -13.71 21.20 13.24
N LYS A 63 -14.83 21.21 13.98
CA LYS A 63 -14.84 20.86 15.40
C LYS A 63 -15.91 19.82 15.69
N ILE A 64 -15.56 18.80 16.46
CA ILE A 64 -16.53 17.85 17.03
C ILE A 64 -16.50 17.90 18.55
N ILE A 65 -17.64 17.56 19.16
CA ILE A 65 -17.79 17.30 20.58
C ILE A 65 -18.28 15.87 20.75
N THR A 66 -17.57 15.07 21.51
CA THR A 66 -17.91 13.67 21.78
C THR A 66 -18.02 13.38 23.27
N SER A 67 -18.66 12.27 23.61
CA SER A 67 -18.63 11.73 24.98
C SER A 67 -17.23 11.27 25.35
N ASN A 68 -16.84 11.43 26.61
CA ASN A 68 -15.60 10.86 27.11
C ASN A 68 -15.79 9.37 27.44
N VAL A 69 -14.92 8.52 26.88
CA VAL A 69 -15.01 7.05 26.99
C VAL A 69 -13.92 6.42 27.85
N GLY A 70 -13.25 7.19 28.70
CA GLY A 70 -12.31 6.65 29.69
C GLY A 70 -10.96 7.34 29.68
N LYS A 71 -9.96 6.67 30.26
CA LYS A 71 -8.57 7.17 30.32
C LYS A 71 -7.67 6.38 29.37
N LYS A 72 -6.67 7.04 28.79
CA LYS A 72 -5.68 6.37 27.92
C LYS A 72 -5.01 5.21 28.64
N VAL A 73 -4.78 4.13 27.92
CA VAL A 73 -4.04 2.96 28.41
C VAL A 73 -2.55 3.15 28.11
N GLU A 74 -1.69 2.95 29.11
CA GLU A 74 -0.24 3.15 28.96
C GLU A 74 0.50 1.89 28.51
N ILE A 75 0.01 0.70 28.89
CA ILE A 75 0.65 -0.59 28.62
C ILE A 75 -0.41 -1.63 28.26
N MET A 76 -0.21 -2.33 27.15
CA MET A 76 -1.03 -3.45 26.69
C MET A 76 -0.20 -4.29 25.72
N GLY A 77 -0.42 -5.61 25.68
CA GLY A 77 0.23 -6.49 24.71
C GLY A 77 -0.39 -6.36 23.31
N ASP A 78 0.43 -6.50 22.27
CA ASP A 78 0.03 -6.30 20.87
C ASP A 78 -1.15 -7.18 20.44
N GLU A 79 -1.17 -8.45 20.88
CA GLU A 79 -2.29 -9.38 20.62
C GLU A 79 -3.62 -8.81 21.14
N LYS A 80 -3.62 -8.21 22.33
CA LYS A 80 -4.83 -7.65 22.95
C LYS A 80 -5.26 -6.35 22.25
N VAL A 81 -4.31 -5.55 21.78
CA VAL A 81 -4.58 -4.36 20.97
C VAL A 81 -5.30 -4.76 19.69
N GLN A 82 -4.78 -5.76 18.96
CA GLN A 82 -5.40 -6.25 17.73
C GLN A 82 -6.80 -6.83 17.97
N GLU A 83 -6.97 -7.59 19.06
CA GLU A 83 -8.28 -8.15 19.44
C GLU A 83 -9.33 -7.05 19.67
N ILE A 84 -8.96 -5.95 20.35
CA ILE A 84 -9.87 -4.82 20.60
C ILE A 84 -10.28 -4.15 19.29
N PHE A 85 -9.34 -3.88 18.39
CA PHE A 85 -9.66 -3.25 17.10
C PHE A 85 -10.47 -4.15 16.18
N LYS A 86 -10.24 -5.47 16.21
CA LYS A 86 -11.00 -6.44 15.43
C LYS A 86 -12.50 -6.44 15.79
N GLN A 87 -12.86 -6.10 17.03
CA GLN A 87 -14.28 -5.99 17.43
C GLN A 87 -15.03 -4.92 16.63
N LEU A 88 -14.36 -3.89 16.09
CA LEU A 88 -15.03 -2.89 15.24
C LEU A 88 -15.51 -3.47 13.91
N GLU A 89 -14.83 -4.51 13.40
CA GLU A 89 -15.19 -5.11 12.11
C GLU A 89 -16.58 -5.77 12.18
N GLU A 90 -16.98 -6.28 13.35
CA GLU A 90 -18.34 -6.80 13.61
C GLU A 90 -19.42 -5.71 13.47
N TYR A 91 -19.04 -4.45 13.64
CA TYR A 91 -19.89 -3.28 13.46
C TYR A 91 -19.71 -2.65 12.06
N GLY A 92 -19.02 -3.32 11.14
CA GLY A 92 -18.81 -2.84 9.78
C GLY A 92 -17.83 -1.67 9.70
N VAL A 93 -16.87 -1.54 10.63
CA VAL A 93 -15.84 -0.49 10.58
C VAL A 93 -14.46 -1.11 10.80
N ARG A 94 -13.49 -0.71 9.98
CA ARG A 94 -12.07 -0.98 10.20
C ARG A 94 -11.35 0.29 10.63
N HIS A 95 -10.51 0.17 11.64
CA HIS A 95 -9.65 1.26 12.11
C HIS A 95 -8.25 1.11 11.50
N GLU A 96 -7.83 2.03 10.64
CA GLU A 96 -6.56 1.97 9.90
C GLU A 96 -5.35 2.41 10.74
N ASP A 97 -5.59 2.83 11.99
CA ASP A 97 -4.56 3.19 12.97
C ASP A 97 -4.64 2.36 14.28
N PRO A 98 -4.46 1.02 14.25
CA PRO A 98 -4.71 0.13 15.38
C PRO A 98 -3.57 0.13 16.42
N TYR A 99 -3.26 1.29 16.98
CA TYR A 99 -2.22 1.46 17.99
C TYR A 99 -2.80 1.74 19.38
N LEU A 100 -2.06 1.35 20.42
CA LEU A 100 -2.42 1.55 21.83
C LEU A 100 -2.83 2.98 22.18
N ARG A 101 -2.26 4.00 21.53
CA ARG A 101 -2.59 5.42 21.74
C ARG A 101 -4.06 5.77 21.50
N ASN A 102 -4.76 4.94 20.73
CA ASN A 102 -6.17 5.09 20.34
C ASN A 102 -7.08 4.19 21.22
N ILE A 103 -6.54 3.56 22.27
CA ILE A 103 -7.31 2.77 23.23
C ILE A 103 -7.40 3.50 24.56
N THR A 104 -8.62 3.56 25.09
CA THR A 104 -8.93 4.04 26.43
C THR A 104 -9.58 2.93 27.24
N TYR A 105 -9.53 3.06 28.56
CA TYR A 105 -10.19 2.16 29.48
C TYR A 105 -11.24 2.92 30.29
N ARG A 106 -12.46 2.38 30.33
CA ARG A 106 -13.60 2.93 31.03
C ARG A 106 -13.84 2.14 32.33
N PRO A 107 -13.53 2.69 33.51
CA PRO A 107 -13.60 1.92 34.76
C PRO A 107 -15.02 1.60 35.24
N SER A 108 -16.05 2.27 34.72
CA SER A 108 -17.44 2.11 35.16
C SER A 108 -18.03 0.75 34.81
N ASP A 109 -17.63 0.20 33.67
CA ASP A 109 -18.10 -1.07 33.09
C ASP A 109 -16.94 -2.03 32.77
N GLY A 110 -15.69 -1.57 32.93
CA GLY A 110 -14.49 -2.36 32.68
C GLY A 110 -14.19 -2.55 31.19
N GLN A 111 -14.75 -1.71 30.32
CA GLN A 111 -14.62 -1.84 28.87
C GLN A 111 -13.40 -1.07 28.33
N PHE A 112 -12.71 -1.66 27.35
CA PHE A 112 -11.76 -0.93 26.52
C PHE A 112 -12.50 -0.24 25.38
N CYS A 113 -12.23 1.03 25.15
CA CYS A 113 -12.90 1.83 24.14
C CYS A 113 -11.91 2.39 23.14
N ILE A 114 -12.33 2.46 21.88
CA ILE A 114 -11.52 2.95 20.77
C ILE A 114 -11.88 4.41 20.50
N ILE A 115 -10.88 5.24 20.26
CA ILE A 115 -11.02 6.67 19.98
C ILE A 115 -10.21 7.04 18.74
N ASP A 116 -10.45 8.23 18.17
CA ASP A 116 -9.67 8.80 17.06
C ASP A 116 -9.92 8.13 15.69
N PHE A 117 -11.16 8.21 15.20
CA PHE A 117 -11.60 7.59 13.93
C PHE A 117 -11.28 8.42 12.69
N GLU A 118 -10.27 9.29 12.76
CA GLU A 118 -9.87 10.14 11.61
C GLU A 118 -9.26 9.32 10.45
N PHE A 119 -8.89 8.06 10.71
CA PHE A 119 -8.42 7.07 9.75
C PHE A 119 -9.21 5.75 9.93
N ALA A 120 -10.52 5.78 9.76
CA ALA A 120 -11.37 4.61 9.81
C ALA A 120 -12.21 4.47 8.54
N THR A 121 -12.47 3.23 8.14
CA THR A 121 -13.20 2.88 6.92
C THR A 121 -14.45 2.10 7.28
N ILE A 122 -15.60 2.53 6.77
CA ILE A 122 -16.84 1.77 6.83
C ILE A 122 -16.75 0.64 5.79
N LEU A 123 -16.87 -0.60 6.26
CA LEU A 123 -16.95 -1.80 5.45
C LEU A 123 -18.40 -1.88 4.94
N GLU A 124 -18.58 -1.83 3.62
CA GLU A 124 -19.91 -2.00 3.02
C GLU A 124 -20.47 -3.39 3.38
N GLU A 125 -21.75 -3.45 3.78
CA GLU A 125 -22.43 -4.70 4.10
C GLU A 125 -22.37 -5.63 2.88
N GLU A 126 -21.74 -6.79 3.06
CA GLU A 126 -21.89 -7.92 2.16
C GLU A 126 -23.38 -8.21 2.02
N GLU A 127 -23.92 -8.08 0.80
CA GLU A 127 -25.25 -8.61 0.48
C GLU A 127 -25.31 -10.05 1.00
N SER A 128 -26.18 -10.23 1.99
CA SER A 128 -26.43 -11.50 2.66
C SER A 128 -26.61 -12.60 1.63
N ALA A 129 -25.85 -13.68 1.80
CA ALA A 129 -25.97 -14.93 1.09
C ALA A 129 -27.44 -15.33 0.88
N SER A 130 -27.95 -15.13 -0.33
CA SER A 130 -28.98 -15.98 -0.89
C SER A 130 -28.27 -17.01 -1.76
N GLU A 131 -28.34 -18.26 -1.32
CA GLU A 131 -28.06 -19.44 -2.14
C GLU A 131 -28.80 -19.32 -3.46
N GLY A 132 -28.06 -18.92 -4.48
CA GLY A 132 -28.45 -18.86 -5.86
C GLY A 132 -27.15 -18.88 -6.62
N SER A 133 -26.79 -20.04 -7.14
CA SER A 133 -25.77 -20.21 -8.16
C SER A 133 -26.05 -19.23 -9.31
N GLN A 134 -25.43 -18.05 -9.23
CA GLN A 134 -25.21 -17.18 -10.37
C GLN A 134 -23.70 -17.10 -10.51
N GLU A 135 -23.19 -17.83 -11.50
CA GLU A 135 -21.88 -17.59 -12.08
C GLU A 135 -21.83 -16.10 -12.45
N VAL A 136 -21.11 -15.30 -11.67
CA VAL A 136 -20.75 -13.95 -12.08
C VAL A 136 -19.69 -14.15 -13.15
N GLU A 137 -20.03 -13.87 -14.41
CA GLU A 137 -19.07 -13.77 -15.50
C GLU A 137 -18.05 -12.67 -15.14
N PHE A 138 -16.85 -13.08 -14.74
CA PHE A 138 -15.71 -12.19 -14.55
C PHE A 138 -15.06 -11.92 -15.92
N ASP A 139 -15.72 -11.14 -16.77
CA ASP A 139 -15.06 -10.58 -17.96
C ASP A 139 -14.32 -9.30 -17.57
N VAL A 140 -13.33 -9.43 -16.68
CA VAL A 140 -12.45 -8.31 -16.31
C VAL A 140 -11.36 -8.22 -17.37
N THR A 141 -11.36 -7.12 -18.11
CA THR A 141 -10.29 -6.80 -19.05
C THR A 141 -9.23 -5.94 -18.35
N VAL A 142 -7.97 -6.31 -18.52
CA VAL A 142 -6.83 -5.57 -18.00
C VAL A 142 -6.02 -5.03 -19.16
N GLU A 143 -5.86 -3.71 -19.20
CA GLU A 143 -4.91 -3.05 -20.09
C GLU A 143 -3.64 -2.67 -19.33
N TRP A 144 -2.50 -2.71 -20.01
CA TRP A 144 -1.24 -2.29 -19.40
C TRP A 144 -0.37 -1.48 -20.36
N ASP A 145 0.44 -0.61 -19.76
CA ASP A 145 1.43 0.19 -20.45
C ASP A 145 2.68 0.33 -19.58
N CYS A 146 3.80 -0.14 -20.10
CA CYS A 146 5.08 -0.22 -19.41
C CYS A 146 6.12 0.61 -20.15
N LYS A 147 6.88 1.41 -19.39
CA LYS A 147 8.00 2.18 -19.91
C LYS A 147 9.14 2.21 -18.92
N THR A 148 10.35 2.11 -19.45
CA THR A 148 11.58 2.38 -18.71
C THR A 148 12.47 3.33 -19.51
N ASP A 149 13.22 4.17 -18.81
CA ASP A 149 14.19 5.12 -19.37
C ASP A 149 15.44 5.18 -18.50
N VAL A 150 16.60 5.30 -19.15
CA VAL A 150 17.90 5.36 -18.46
C VAL A 150 18.08 6.65 -17.64
N GLY A 151 17.28 7.68 -17.92
CA GLY A 151 17.47 9.01 -17.36
C GLY A 151 18.59 9.76 -18.08
N ARG A 152 18.95 10.94 -17.54
CA ARG A 152 19.92 11.85 -18.17
C ARG A 152 21.35 11.63 -17.72
N PHE A 153 21.54 11.07 -16.52
CA PHE A 153 22.85 11.02 -15.86
C PHE A 153 23.44 9.61 -15.72
N ARG A 154 22.61 8.56 -15.78
CA ARG A 154 23.09 7.17 -15.75
C ARG A 154 23.58 6.75 -17.14
N LYS A 155 24.54 5.82 -17.16
CA LYS A 155 25.10 5.25 -18.41
C LYS A 155 24.37 3.98 -18.86
N LYS A 156 23.70 3.32 -17.93
CA LYS A 156 23.01 2.04 -18.11
C LYS A 156 21.69 2.11 -17.37
N ASN A 157 20.74 1.35 -17.87
CA ASN A 157 19.49 1.10 -17.19
C ASN A 157 19.65 -0.15 -16.33
N GLU A 158 19.50 0.00 -15.03
CA GLU A 158 19.55 -1.07 -14.04
C GLU A 158 18.14 -1.40 -13.51
N ASP A 159 17.13 -0.63 -13.91
CA ASP A 159 15.72 -0.98 -13.75
C ASP A 159 15.27 -1.99 -14.80
N GLU A 160 14.34 -2.86 -14.40
CA GLU A 160 13.60 -3.74 -15.30
C GLU A 160 12.13 -3.78 -14.88
N PHE A 161 11.23 -3.91 -15.85
CA PHE A 161 9.85 -4.28 -15.59
C PHE A 161 9.55 -5.68 -16.12
N LEU A 162 8.56 -6.32 -15.53
CA LEU A 162 8.07 -7.63 -15.92
C LEU A 162 6.57 -7.55 -16.14
N ALA A 163 6.10 -8.17 -17.22
CA ALA A 163 4.69 -8.41 -17.49
C ALA A 163 4.53 -9.85 -17.98
N LEU A 164 3.74 -10.66 -17.27
CA LEU A 164 3.53 -12.08 -17.56
C LEU A 164 2.04 -12.41 -17.51
N SER A 165 1.62 -13.40 -18.31
CA SER A 165 0.39 -14.14 -18.07
C SER A 165 0.72 -15.58 -17.63
N LEU A 166 -0.11 -16.10 -16.74
CA LEU A 166 -0.11 -17.50 -16.30
C LEU A 166 -1.44 -18.12 -16.67
N ASP A 167 -1.40 -19.17 -17.47
CA ASP A 167 -2.59 -19.93 -17.86
C ASP A 167 -2.33 -21.44 -17.77
N ARG A 168 -3.23 -22.24 -18.33
CA ARG A 168 -3.11 -23.70 -18.35
C ARG A 168 -1.95 -24.20 -19.23
N GLU A 169 -1.52 -23.41 -20.21
CA GLU A 169 -0.43 -23.75 -21.12
C GLU A 169 0.94 -23.40 -20.52
N GLY A 170 0.99 -22.41 -19.61
CA GLY A 170 2.17 -22.10 -18.82
C GLY A 170 2.34 -20.62 -18.55
N VAL A 171 3.59 -20.16 -18.67
CA VAL A 171 3.96 -18.75 -18.48
C VAL A 171 4.22 -18.13 -19.83
N HIS A 172 3.62 -16.97 -20.11
CA HIS A 172 3.87 -16.20 -21.32
C HIS A 172 4.37 -14.82 -20.96
N PHE A 173 5.43 -14.38 -21.65
CA PHE A 173 5.92 -13.01 -21.52
C PHE A 173 5.03 -12.07 -22.33
N LEU A 174 4.57 -11.01 -21.67
CA LEU A 174 3.76 -9.98 -22.29
C LEU A 174 4.65 -8.84 -22.80
N GLY A 175 4.18 -8.16 -23.85
CA GLY A 175 4.85 -6.97 -24.36
C GLY A 175 4.72 -5.76 -23.44
N SER A 176 5.39 -4.67 -23.78
CA SER A 176 5.33 -3.43 -23.00
C SER A 176 3.96 -2.75 -23.01
N LYS A 177 3.11 -3.05 -24.00
CA LYS A 177 1.71 -2.60 -24.04
C LYS A 177 0.82 -3.76 -24.44
N GLY A 178 -0.37 -3.83 -23.89
CA GLY A 178 -1.34 -4.83 -24.31
C GLY A 178 -2.63 -4.79 -23.49
N SER A 179 -3.50 -5.74 -23.82
CA SER A 179 -4.77 -5.97 -23.15
C SER A 179 -5.02 -7.48 -23.07
N ALA A 180 -5.56 -7.96 -21.96
CA ALA A 180 -5.90 -9.36 -21.75
C ALA A 180 -7.06 -9.49 -20.77
N SER A 181 -7.89 -10.51 -20.96
CA SER A 181 -8.92 -10.88 -19.99
C SER A 181 -8.29 -11.72 -18.86
N LEU A 182 -8.76 -11.50 -17.62
CA LEU A 182 -8.44 -12.37 -16.48
C LEU A 182 -9.20 -13.71 -16.52
N GLU A 183 -10.07 -13.94 -17.51
CA GLU A 183 -10.76 -15.20 -17.64
C GLU A 183 -9.77 -16.36 -17.92
N GLY A 184 -9.64 -17.25 -16.94
CA GLY A 184 -8.80 -18.44 -17.06
C GLY A 184 -7.28 -18.19 -17.03
N SER A 185 -6.85 -16.96 -16.75
CA SER A 185 -5.43 -16.59 -16.60
C SER A 185 -5.19 -15.64 -15.43
N ASP A 186 -3.99 -15.68 -14.86
CA ASP A 186 -3.51 -14.66 -13.94
C ASP A 186 -2.53 -13.73 -14.66
N LEU A 187 -2.47 -12.47 -14.27
CA LEU A 187 -1.49 -11.52 -14.79
C LEU A 187 -0.52 -11.11 -13.68
N ILE A 188 0.76 -11.00 -14.01
CA ILE A 188 1.80 -10.58 -13.06
C ILE A 188 2.56 -9.41 -13.67
N PHE A 189 2.63 -8.33 -12.91
CA PHE A 189 3.41 -7.15 -13.24
C PHE A 189 4.39 -6.86 -12.13
N ALA A 190 5.64 -6.54 -12.46
CA ALA A 190 6.64 -6.17 -11.47
C ALA A 190 7.59 -5.09 -11.97
N VAL A 191 8.19 -4.37 -11.02
CA VAL A 191 9.34 -3.48 -11.24
C VAL A 191 10.43 -3.88 -10.26
N SER A 192 11.66 -3.95 -10.78
CA SER A 192 12.87 -4.22 -10.04
C SER A 192 13.88 -3.13 -10.35
N ASP A 193 14.38 -2.45 -9.32
CA ASP A 193 15.51 -1.52 -9.41
C ASP A 193 16.76 -2.22 -8.88
N GLY A 194 17.72 -2.44 -9.76
CA GLY A 194 18.95 -3.16 -9.49
C GLY A 194 20.08 -2.27 -8.99
N MET A 195 20.79 -2.71 -7.94
CA MET A 195 21.88 -1.94 -7.36
C MET A 195 23.14 -2.76 -7.03
N GLY A 196 24.28 -2.07 -6.98
CA GLY A 196 25.53 -2.52 -6.37
C GLY A 196 26.35 -3.52 -7.17
N GLY A 197 27.48 -3.12 -7.75
CA GLY A 197 28.38 -3.99 -8.53
C GLY A 197 28.21 -3.84 -10.04
N ALA A 198 29.08 -4.45 -10.85
CA ALA A 198 28.96 -4.34 -12.30
C ALA A 198 27.93 -5.36 -12.81
N ARG A 199 26.89 -4.89 -13.53
CA ARG A 199 25.80 -5.72 -14.13
C ARG A 199 24.82 -6.33 -13.12
N SER A 200 24.81 -5.83 -11.89
CA SER A 200 24.01 -6.38 -10.81
C SER A 200 22.50 -6.28 -11.02
N GLY A 201 22.01 -5.21 -11.64
CA GLY A 201 20.58 -5.09 -11.98
C GLY A 201 20.11 -6.11 -13.00
N GLU A 202 20.85 -6.28 -14.11
CA GLU A 202 20.58 -7.29 -15.15
C GLU A 202 20.44 -8.70 -14.54
N PHE A 203 21.36 -9.07 -13.64
CA PHE A 203 21.34 -10.38 -13.00
C PHE A 203 20.24 -10.52 -11.95
N ALA A 204 20.00 -9.50 -11.13
CA ALA A 204 18.94 -9.51 -10.13
C ALA A 204 17.56 -9.69 -10.79
N SER A 205 17.27 -8.92 -11.84
CA SER A 205 16.03 -9.03 -12.60
C SER A 205 15.88 -10.40 -13.24
N ARG A 206 16.95 -10.96 -13.83
CA ARG A 206 16.93 -12.32 -14.39
C ARG A 206 16.61 -13.37 -13.33
N ILE A 207 17.26 -13.31 -12.16
CA ILE A 207 17.01 -14.25 -11.05
C ILE A 207 15.55 -14.13 -10.58
N ALA A 208 15.04 -12.91 -10.43
CA ALA A 208 13.64 -12.69 -10.05
C ALA A 208 12.68 -13.33 -11.05
N ILE A 209 12.86 -13.10 -12.35
CA ILE A 209 12.06 -13.69 -13.42
C ILE A 209 12.14 -15.23 -13.39
N GLU A 210 13.33 -15.81 -13.30
CA GLU A 210 13.51 -17.26 -13.23
C GLU A 210 12.76 -17.89 -12.04
N ARG A 211 12.78 -17.23 -10.88
CA ARG A 211 12.06 -17.72 -9.69
C ARG A 211 10.55 -17.52 -9.79
N ILE A 212 10.08 -16.40 -10.33
CA ILE A 212 8.66 -16.14 -10.59
C ILE A 212 8.10 -17.19 -11.53
N THR A 213 8.76 -17.39 -12.68
CA THR A 213 8.34 -18.36 -13.71
C THR A 213 8.49 -19.82 -13.28
N GLY A 214 9.39 -20.13 -12.34
CA GLY A 214 9.53 -21.47 -11.77
C GLY A 214 8.53 -21.80 -10.65
N THR A 215 8.12 -20.81 -9.86
CA THR A 215 7.33 -21.03 -8.64
C THR A 215 5.83 -20.86 -8.88
N LEU A 216 5.41 -19.73 -9.44
CA LEU A 216 4.00 -19.35 -9.51
C LEU A 216 3.11 -20.27 -10.37
N PRO A 217 3.58 -20.92 -11.45
CA PRO A 217 2.73 -21.85 -12.21
C PRO A 217 2.21 -23.04 -11.40
N ALA A 218 2.96 -23.49 -10.41
CA ALA A 218 2.49 -24.56 -9.52
C ALA A 218 1.31 -24.09 -8.65
N HIS A 219 1.39 -22.85 -8.16
CA HIS A 219 0.32 -22.23 -7.37
C HIS A 219 -0.91 -21.93 -8.22
N PHE A 220 -0.73 -21.45 -9.45
CA PHE A 220 -1.81 -21.31 -10.42
C PHE A 220 -2.56 -22.63 -10.62
N ARG A 221 -1.85 -23.72 -10.93
CA ARG A 221 -2.46 -25.05 -11.12
C ARG A 221 -3.19 -25.54 -9.87
N SER A 222 -2.60 -25.35 -8.70
CA SER A 222 -3.22 -25.72 -7.42
C SER A 222 -4.53 -24.97 -7.20
N ARG A 223 -4.55 -23.64 -7.45
CA ARG A 223 -5.75 -22.81 -7.32
C ARG A 223 -6.84 -23.23 -8.30
N VAL A 224 -6.50 -23.42 -9.57
CA VAL A 224 -7.45 -23.86 -10.61
C VAL A 224 -8.03 -25.25 -10.29
N ALA A 225 -7.29 -26.10 -9.58
CA ALA A 225 -7.77 -27.40 -9.09
C ALA A 225 -8.62 -27.32 -7.80
N GLY A 226 -8.98 -26.12 -7.33
CA GLY A 226 -9.79 -25.91 -6.13
C GLY A 226 -8.99 -25.88 -4.81
N GLY A 227 -7.65 -25.80 -4.89
CA GLY A 227 -6.81 -25.60 -3.71
C GLY A 227 -6.86 -24.14 -3.22
N ASN A 228 -6.72 -23.93 -1.91
CA ASN A 228 -6.55 -22.58 -1.36
C ASN A 228 -5.17 -22.03 -1.72
N MET A 229 -5.13 -20.76 -2.12
CA MET A 229 -3.87 -20.03 -2.31
C MET A 229 -3.42 -19.48 -0.95
N ASP A 230 -2.28 -19.96 -0.46
CA ASP A 230 -1.64 -19.42 0.73
C ASP A 230 -0.84 -18.17 0.36
N LEU A 231 -1.06 -17.05 1.06
CA LEU A 231 -0.29 -15.81 0.91
C LEU A 231 1.20 -16.00 1.17
N ASN A 232 1.57 -17.07 1.89
CA ASN A 232 2.98 -17.45 2.08
C ASN A 232 3.72 -17.72 0.77
N VAL A 233 3.03 -17.99 -0.35
CA VAL A 233 3.68 -18.15 -1.66
C VAL A 233 4.57 -16.95 -2.01
N LEU A 234 4.12 -15.73 -1.71
CA LEU A 234 4.88 -14.52 -2.02
C LEU A 234 6.08 -14.37 -1.07
N ASN A 235 5.93 -14.75 0.20
CA ASN A 235 7.04 -14.83 1.14
C ASN A 235 8.11 -15.82 0.65
N GLU A 236 7.70 -17.04 0.30
CA GLU A 236 8.59 -18.09 -0.20
C GLU A 236 9.30 -17.69 -1.49
N LEU A 237 8.58 -17.06 -2.42
CA LEU A 237 9.14 -16.52 -3.65
C LEU A 237 10.26 -15.52 -3.36
N TYR A 238 10.02 -14.52 -2.51
CA TYR A 238 11.02 -13.51 -2.17
C TYR A 238 12.22 -14.12 -1.42
N GLN A 239 12.01 -15.08 -0.52
CA GLN A 239 13.12 -15.81 0.12
C GLN A 239 13.94 -16.58 -0.90
N SER A 240 13.29 -17.22 -1.87
CA SER A 240 13.97 -17.99 -2.91
C SER A 240 14.78 -17.08 -3.84
N ILE A 241 14.25 -15.91 -4.21
CA ILE A 241 14.96 -14.90 -5.00
C ILE A 241 16.18 -14.40 -4.22
N ASN A 242 15.97 -13.98 -2.97
CA ASN A 242 17.04 -13.49 -2.10
C ASN A 242 18.17 -14.51 -1.93
N SER A 243 17.81 -15.76 -1.64
CA SER A 243 18.78 -16.85 -1.46
C SER A 243 19.60 -17.10 -2.72
N GLU A 244 18.99 -17.01 -3.90
CA GLU A 244 19.70 -17.20 -5.17
C GLU A 244 20.61 -16.02 -5.48
N MET A 245 20.16 -14.79 -5.22
CA MET A 245 21.00 -13.59 -5.38
C MET A 245 22.25 -13.64 -4.50
N ILE A 246 22.13 -14.09 -3.24
CA ILE A 246 23.27 -14.23 -2.33
C ILE A 246 24.26 -15.27 -2.86
N LYS A 247 23.77 -16.46 -3.26
CA LYS A 247 24.63 -17.51 -3.84
C LYS A 247 25.36 -17.02 -5.08
N PHE A 248 24.67 -16.28 -5.94
CA PHE A 248 25.25 -15.72 -7.15
C PHE A 248 26.33 -14.66 -6.82
N ALA A 249 26.06 -13.76 -5.87
CA ALA A 249 27.01 -12.76 -5.41
C ALA A 249 28.25 -13.37 -4.73
N ASP A 250 28.09 -14.49 -4.03
CA ASP A 250 29.20 -15.22 -3.41
C ASP A 250 30.07 -15.98 -4.43
N ALA A 251 29.45 -16.48 -5.50
CA ALA A 251 30.13 -17.22 -6.56
C ALA A 251 30.93 -16.31 -7.52
N TYR A 252 30.44 -15.09 -7.76
CA TYR A 252 31.00 -14.15 -8.74
C TYR A 252 31.46 -12.85 -8.06
N PRO A 253 32.78 -12.64 -7.88
CA PRO A 253 33.32 -11.45 -7.22
C PRO A 253 32.86 -10.10 -7.82
N GLU A 254 32.56 -10.06 -9.12
CA GLU A 254 32.03 -8.90 -9.83
C GLU A 254 30.59 -8.52 -9.42
N CYS A 255 29.83 -9.48 -8.89
CA CYS A 255 28.47 -9.32 -8.39
C CYS A 255 28.43 -9.16 -6.86
N LYS A 256 29.59 -9.00 -6.21
CA LYS A 256 29.65 -8.82 -4.76
C LYS A 256 28.88 -7.56 -4.36
N GLY A 257 27.92 -7.74 -3.45
CA GLY A 257 27.04 -6.66 -2.99
C GLY A 257 25.84 -6.39 -3.91
N MET A 258 25.62 -7.23 -4.94
CA MET A 258 24.41 -7.19 -5.78
C MET A 258 23.16 -7.24 -4.92
N GLY A 259 22.26 -6.29 -5.15
CA GLY A 259 20.93 -6.27 -4.59
C GLY A 259 19.92 -5.66 -5.55
N ALA A 260 18.65 -5.76 -5.19
CA ALA A 260 17.58 -5.12 -5.94
C ALA A 260 16.35 -4.87 -5.07
N THR A 261 15.54 -3.92 -5.49
CA THR A 261 14.14 -3.81 -5.05
C THR A 261 13.28 -4.80 -5.85
N LEU A 262 12.09 -5.12 -5.35
CA LEU A 262 11.09 -5.83 -6.12
C LEU A 262 9.69 -5.45 -5.64
N SER A 263 8.93 -4.79 -6.51
CA SER A 263 7.52 -4.46 -6.30
C SER A 263 6.69 -5.19 -7.34
N MET A 264 5.72 -6.00 -6.91
CA MET A 264 4.96 -6.88 -7.78
C MET A 264 3.46 -6.83 -7.47
N CYS A 265 2.66 -6.81 -8.53
CA CYS A 265 1.23 -7.02 -8.54
C CYS A 265 0.94 -8.35 -9.23
N TRP A 266 0.22 -9.26 -8.55
CA TRP A 266 -0.30 -10.49 -9.13
C TRP A 266 -1.83 -10.41 -9.13
N LEU A 267 -2.39 -10.21 -10.32
CA LEU A 267 -3.83 -10.09 -10.55
C LEU A 267 -4.41 -11.49 -10.78
N LEU A 268 -5.37 -11.82 -9.91
CA LEU A 268 -6.27 -12.96 -10.04
C LEU A 268 -7.64 -12.46 -10.47
N PRO A 269 -8.54 -13.34 -10.96
CA PRO A 269 -9.87 -12.93 -11.40
C PRO A 269 -10.70 -12.16 -10.36
N ASP A 270 -10.51 -12.46 -9.08
CA ASP A 270 -11.30 -11.93 -7.97
C ASP A 270 -10.56 -10.95 -7.06
N ARG A 271 -9.23 -10.86 -7.17
CA ARG A 271 -8.39 -10.08 -6.24
C ARG A 271 -7.01 -9.77 -6.79
N LEU A 272 -6.38 -8.75 -6.21
CA LEU A 272 -5.00 -8.36 -6.44
C LEU A 272 -4.15 -8.71 -5.23
N LEU A 273 -3.04 -9.42 -5.47
CA LEU A 273 -1.98 -9.62 -4.49
C LEU A 273 -0.83 -8.66 -4.78
N ILE A 274 -0.33 -8.03 -3.73
CA ILE A 274 0.80 -7.10 -3.79
C ILE A 274 1.91 -7.67 -2.93
N SER A 275 3.13 -7.68 -3.47
CA SER A 275 4.34 -7.95 -2.71
C SER A 275 5.42 -6.91 -2.97
N HIS A 276 6.18 -6.53 -1.94
CA HIS A 276 7.13 -5.44 -2.06
C HIS A 276 8.32 -5.56 -1.09
N ILE A 277 9.52 -5.27 -1.60
CA ILE A 277 10.73 -4.92 -0.84
C ILE A 277 11.46 -3.79 -1.57
N GLY A 278 11.88 -2.77 -0.83
CA GLY A 278 12.72 -1.69 -1.33
C GLY A 278 12.03 -0.34 -1.26
N ASP A 279 12.28 0.54 -2.22
CA ASP A 279 11.72 1.90 -2.29
C ASP A 279 11.08 2.25 -3.63
N SER A 280 11.02 1.28 -4.55
CA SER A 280 10.02 1.28 -5.62
C SER A 280 8.61 1.26 -5.02
N ARG A 281 7.61 1.79 -5.72
CA ARG A 281 6.28 2.00 -5.14
C ARG A 281 5.16 1.43 -5.99
N ILE A 282 4.08 1.04 -5.31
CA ILE A 282 2.82 0.69 -5.95
C ILE A 282 1.76 1.68 -5.50
N TYR A 283 1.06 2.27 -6.45
CA TYR A 283 -0.04 3.19 -6.22
C TYR A 283 -1.33 2.65 -6.83
N ARG A 284 -2.47 3.04 -6.25
CA ARG A 284 -3.80 2.91 -6.83
C ARG A 284 -4.42 4.28 -6.98
N TYR A 285 -4.87 4.58 -8.19
CA TYR A 285 -5.78 5.66 -8.48
C TYR A 285 -7.19 5.10 -8.64
N ARG A 286 -8.16 5.75 -8.00
CA ARG A 286 -9.57 5.44 -8.13
C ARG A 286 -10.37 6.71 -8.24
N GLU A 287 -11.31 6.74 -9.18
CA GLU A 287 -12.39 7.72 -9.23
C GLU A 287 -13.67 7.08 -8.67
N GLU A 288 -14.23 7.68 -7.63
CA GLU A 288 -15.50 7.26 -7.06
C GLU A 288 -16.68 7.83 -7.84
N ARG A 289 -17.84 7.16 -7.74
CA ARG A 289 -19.10 7.62 -8.35
C ARG A 289 -19.52 9.02 -7.89
N SER A 290 -19.03 9.48 -6.74
CA SER A 290 -19.24 10.82 -6.20
C SER A 290 -18.50 11.92 -6.98
N GLY A 291 -17.62 11.54 -7.94
CA GLY A 291 -16.72 12.45 -8.65
C GLY A 291 -15.46 12.80 -7.86
N GLN A 292 -15.26 12.20 -6.67
CA GLN A 292 -14.02 12.30 -5.93
C GLN A 292 -13.02 11.29 -6.48
N SER A 293 -11.77 11.70 -6.64
CA SER A 293 -10.67 10.80 -6.98
C SER A 293 -9.62 10.85 -5.90
N TYR A 294 -8.89 9.77 -5.71
CA TYR A 294 -7.71 9.75 -4.84
C TYR A 294 -6.62 8.83 -5.38
N LEU A 295 -5.38 9.25 -5.16
CA LEU A 295 -4.20 8.40 -5.30
C LEU A 295 -3.77 7.88 -3.93
N MET A 296 -3.61 6.57 -3.81
CA MET A 296 -3.15 5.90 -2.59
C MET A 296 -1.88 5.11 -2.87
N GLN A 297 -0.82 5.37 -2.09
CA GLN A 297 0.36 4.51 -2.07
C GLN A 297 0.03 3.24 -1.28
N LEU A 298 0.20 2.07 -1.90
CA LEU A 298 -0.13 0.76 -1.32
C LEU A 298 1.06 0.07 -0.65
N THR A 299 2.28 0.47 -0.99
CA THR A 299 3.53 -0.03 -0.40
C THR A 299 4.16 1.00 0.52
N GLU A 300 4.98 0.57 1.47
CA GLU A 300 5.76 1.48 2.30
C GLU A 300 7.24 1.37 1.95
N ASP A 301 7.93 2.49 1.75
CA ASP A 301 9.35 2.44 1.43
C ASP A 301 10.15 1.82 2.60
N ASP A 302 11.00 0.86 2.27
CA ASP A 302 11.99 0.24 3.16
C ASP A 302 13.28 1.07 3.21
N THR A 303 13.20 2.41 3.19
CA THR A 303 14.36 3.31 3.39
C THR A 303 14.52 3.72 4.85
N ARG A 304 15.74 4.12 5.21
CA ARG A 304 16.03 4.69 6.54
C ARG A 304 15.20 5.94 6.81
N VAL A 305 15.03 6.77 5.79
CA VAL A 305 14.30 8.04 5.90
C VAL A 305 12.80 7.80 6.05
N ALA A 306 12.23 6.84 5.32
CA ALA A 306 10.83 6.45 5.50
C ALA A 306 10.57 5.90 6.91
N ALA A 307 11.49 5.11 7.47
CA ALA A 307 11.40 4.66 8.86
C ALA A 307 11.43 5.85 9.85
N MET A 308 12.30 6.84 9.64
CA MET A 308 12.33 8.04 10.48
C MET A 308 11.05 8.88 10.36
N LEU A 309 10.47 8.98 9.16
CA LEU A 309 9.21 9.67 8.93
C LEU A 309 8.05 8.95 9.66
N ARG A 310 7.97 7.62 9.54
CA ARG A 310 6.98 6.79 10.26
C ARG A 310 7.09 6.93 11.77
N ASP A 311 8.32 6.97 12.28
CA ASP A 311 8.61 7.19 13.71
C ASP A 311 8.33 8.64 14.19
N GLY A 312 7.91 9.54 13.29
CA GLY A 312 7.67 10.95 13.60
C GLY A 312 8.93 11.74 13.94
N LYS A 313 10.12 11.22 13.57
CA LYS A 313 11.42 11.86 13.85
C LYS A 313 11.74 13.01 12.89
N ILE A 314 11.15 13.00 11.71
CA ILE A 314 11.30 14.02 10.66
C ILE A 314 9.95 14.30 10.00
N SER A 315 9.81 15.48 9.42
CA SER A 315 8.67 15.86 8.57
C SER A 315 8.79 15.34 7.14
N GLU A 316 7.70 15.35 6.37
CA GLU A 316 7.70 14.99 4.94
C GLU A 316 8.67 15.86 4.12
N TYR A 317 8.73 17.16 4.45
CA TYR A 317 9.66 18.09 3.80
C TYR A 317 11.13 17.72 4.08
N GLU A 318 11.44 17.41 5.34
CA GLU A 318 12.79 16.95 5.72
C GLU A 318 13.13 15.61 5.09
N ALA A 319 12.19 14.66 5.03
CA ALA A 319 12.37 13.37 4.41
C ALA A 319 12.75 13.49 2.93
N ARG A 320 12.03 14.32 2.15
CA ARG A 320 12.31 14.54 0.72
C ARG A 320 13.68 15.17 0.45
N ASN A 321 14.16 16.01 1.36
CA ASN A 321 15.45 16.70 1.22
C ASN A 321 16.58 16.01 2.00
N HIS A 322 16.31 14.85 2.62
CA HIS A 322 17.28 14.19 3.48
C HIS A 322 18.42 13.58 2.64
N PRO A 323 19.69 13.76 3.00
CA PRO A 323 20.82 13.26 2.21
C PRO A 323 20.88 11.73 2.10
N MET A 324 20.17 11.02 2.98
CA MET A 324 20.11 9.55 3.01
C MET A 324 18.76 9.00 2.54
N LYS A 325 17.98 9.78 1.78
CA LYS A 325 16.62 9.39 1.35
C LYS A 325 16.55 8.07 0.59
N ASN A 326 17.55 7.77 -0.24
CA ASN A 326 17.64 6.53 -1.01
C ASN A 326 18.48 5.44 -0.28
N MET A 327 18.72 5.59 1.03
CA MET A 327 19.41 4.55 1.80
C MET A 327 18.43 3.47 2.21
N LEU A 328 18.47 2.33 1.51
CA LEU A 328 17.65 1.16 1.78
C LEU A 328 18.04 0.48 3.11
N ASN A 329 17.03 0.17 3.91
CA ASN A 329 17.09 -0.73 5.06
C ASN A 329 16.81 -2.18 4.66
N LYS A 330 15.94 -2.41 3.66
CA LYS A 330 15.67 -3.74 3.11
C LYS A 330 15.82 -3.74 1.60
N ALA A 331 16.45 -4.79 1.10
CA ALA A 331 16.59 -5.09 -0.31
C ALA A 331 16.77 -6.61 -0.47
N LEU A 332 16.47 -7.14 -1.65
CA LEU A 332 16.87 -8.49 -2.02
C LEU A 332 18.38 -8.52 -2.26
N GLY A 333 19.06 -9.59 -1.84
CA GLY A 333 20.51 -9.69 -1.90
C GLY A 333 21.20 -8.73 -0.94
N ALA A 334 22.26 -8.06 -1.40
CA ALA A 334 23.05 -7.07 -0.65
C ALA A 334 23.55 -7.55 0.73
N GLY A 335 23.72 -8.86 0.92
CA GLY A 335 24.14 -9.48 2.18
C GLY A 335 23.02 -9.71 3.20
N ASN A 336 21.76 -9.46 2.84
CA ASN A 336 20.60 -9.72 3.70
C ASN A 336 20.25 -11.22 3.69
N GLN A 337 20.65 -11.96 4.73
CA GLN A 337 20.39 -13.42 4.79
C GLN A 337 18.90 -13.79 4.78
N PHE A 338 18.07 -12.95 5.40
CA PHE A 338 16.63 -13.14 5.48
C PHE A 338 15.95 -11.86 5.05
N VAL A 339 14.86 -12.00 4.29
CA VAL A 339 14.02 -10.90 3.86
C VAL A 339 12.61 -11.08 4.42
N ASN A 340 11.84 -9.99 4.57
CA ASN A 340 10.44 -10.08 4.98
C ASN A 340 9.66 -9.12 4.10
N PRO A 341 9.08 -9.59 2.98
CA PRO A 341 8.37 -8.72 2.06
C PRO A 341 7.09 -8.21 2.70
N GLN A 342 6.68 -7.02 2.30
CA GLN A 342 5.32 -6.56 2.54
C GLN A 342 4.41 -7.34 1.61
N VAL A 343 3.40 -8.03 2.14
CA VAL A 343 2.40 -8.75 1.35
C VAL A 343 1.02 -8.22 1.71
N ARG A 344 0.24 -7.85 0.70
CA ARG A 344 -1.13 -7.35 0.87
C ARG A 344 -2.05 -8.02 -0.15
N GLU A 345 -3.27 -8.29 0.27
CA GLU A 345 -4.36 -8.77 -0.58
C GLU A 345 -5.47 -7.73 -0.60
N MET A 346 -6.01 -7.43 -1.77
CA MET A 346 -7.11 -6.48 -1.90
C MET A 346 -8.02 -6.79 -3.09
N LYS A 347 -9.28 -6.36 -2.98
CA LYS A 347 -10.21 -6.35 -4.11
C LYS A 347 -9.94 -5.13 -5.01
N PHE A 348 -10.15 -5.30 -6.30
CA PHE A 348 -10.16 -4.23 -7.30
C PHE A 348 -11.55 -4.12 -7.94
N CYS A 349 -11.81 -3.00 -8.60
CA CYS A 349 -13.03 -2.76 -9.37
C CYS A 349 -12.67 -2.18 -10.73
N SER A 350 -13.57 -2.35 -11.71
CA SER A 350 -13.52 -1.60 -12.97
C SER A 350 -13.35 -0.10 -12.71
N GLY A 351 -12.47 0.53 -13.49
CA GLY A 351 -12.02 1.92 -13.33
C GLY A 351 -10.82 2.10 -12.40
N ASP A 352 -10.35 1.04 -11.71
CA ASP A 352 -9.10 1.13 -10.97
C ASP A 352 -7.91 1.24 -11.91
N ARG A 353 -6.98 2.12 -11.55
CA ARG A 353 -5.71 2.26 -12.23
C ARG A 353 -4.56 2.09 -11.25
N PHE A 354 -3.72 1.10 -11.48
CA PHE A 354 -2.53 0.86 -10.68
C PHE A 354 -1.27 1.37 -11.38
N LEU A 355 -0.31 1.82 -10.60
CA LEU A 355 1.02 2.19 -11.06
C LEU A 355 2.06 1.48 -10.20
N ILE A 356 2.95 0.71 -10.82
CA ILE A 356 4.20 0.25 -10.22
C ILE A 356 5.32 1.13 -10.77
N CYS A 357 6.13 1.74 -9.92
CA CYS A 357 7.22 2.60 -10.39
C CYS A 357 8.50 2.49 -9.54
N SER A 358 9.65 2.74 -10.18
CA SER A 358 10.94 2.89 -9.48
C SER A 358 11.08 4.27 -8.83
N ASP A 359 12.09 4.44 -7.98
CA ASP A 359 12.32 5.67 -7.25
C ASP A 359 12.54 6.87 -8.19
N GLY A 360 13.17 6.67 -9.35
CA GLY A 360 13.43 7.70 -10.36
C GLY A 360 12.18 8.37 -10.93
N VAL A 361 11.00 7.74 -10.82
CA VAL A 361 9.71 8.39 -11.08
C VAL A 361 9.34 9.33 -9.93
N THR A 362 9.33 8.81 -8.71
CA THR A 362 8.87 9.53 -7.52
C THR A 362 9.85 10.59 -7.00
N ASP A 363 11.10 10.52 -7.44
CA ASP A 363 12.12 11.56 -7.23
C ASP A 363 11.89 12.79 -8.13
N GLY A 364 11.22 12.60 -9.27
CA GLY A 364 10.92 13.64 -10.24
C GLY A 364 9.48 14.17 -10.18
N ILE A 365 8.56 13.43 -9.56
CA ILE A 365 7.12 13.74 -9.57
C ILE A 365 6.57 13.64 -8.15
N LEU A 366 5.90 14.69 -7.69
CA LEU A 366 5.22 14.68 -6.39
C LEU A 366 3.91 13.89 -6.46
N ASP A 367 3.46 13.31 -5.35
CA ASP A 367 2.23 12.50 -5.34
C ASP A 367 0.99 13.26 -5.85
N VAL A 368 0.91 14.57 -5.63
CA VAL A 368 -0.18 15.43 -6.15
C VAL A 368 -0.12 15.59 -7.67
N GLU A 369 1.07 15.69 -8.25
CA GLU A 369 1.27 15.76 -9.70
C GLU A 369 1.04 14.39 -10.33
N LEU A 370 1.45 13.32 -9.63
CA LEU A 370 1.22 11.95 -10.04
C LEU A 370 -0.29 11.65 -10.06
N GLU A 371 -1.03 12.09 -9.05
CA GLU A 371 -2.49 11.97 -9.01
C GLU A 371 -3.15 12.65 -10.21
N GLU A 372 -2.73 13.87 -10.57
CA GLU A 372 -3.22 14.57 -11.76
C GLU A 372 -2.88 13.83 -13.06
N LEU A 373 -1.66 13.29 -13.18
CA LEU A 373 -1.27 12.49 -14.35
C LEU A 373 -2.12 11.22 -14.48
N MET A 374 -2.34 10.51 -13.37
CA MET A 374 -3.15 9.29 -13.31
C MET A 374 -4.60 9.60 -13.67
N LYS A 375 -5.17 10.67 -13.11
CA LYS A 375 -6.52 11.16 -13.39
C LYS A 375 -6.74 11.51 -14.86
N ASN A 376 -5.76 12.14 -15.49
CA ASN A 376 -5.87 12.53 -16.90
C ASN A 376 -5.66 11.36 -17.88
N GLY A 377 -5.52 10.12 -17.39
CA GLY A 377 -5.29 8.96 -18.25
C GLY A 377 -3.91 8.99 -18.91
N SER A 378 -2.92 9.67 -18.31
CA SER A 378 -1.57 9.75 -18.88
C SER A 378 -0.98 8.36 -19.07
N ASP A 379 -0.28 8.14 -20.17
CA ASP A 379 0.41 6.88 -20.43
C ASP A 379 1.76 6.83 -19.70
N SER A 380 2.38 5.65 -19.64
CA SER A 380 3.63 5.43 -18.91
C SER A 380 4.77 6.28 -19.51
N GLY A 381 4.74 6.49 -20.82
CA GLY A 381 5.66 7.39 -21.53
C GLY A 381 5.60 8.83 -21.02
N SER A 382 4.40 9.37 -20.85
CA SER A 382 4.17 10.72 -20.35
C SER A 382 4.64 10.89 -18.90
N ILE A 383 4.40 9.88 -18.05
CA ILE A 383 4.88 9.86 -16.66
C ILE A 383 6.41 9.85 -16.64
N ILE A 384 7.04 8.95 -17.41
CA ILE A 384 8.50 8.86 -17.50
C ILE A 384 9.12 10.16 -18.04
N GLU A 385 8.54 10.75 -19.09
CA GLU A 385 9.04 12.02 -19.64
C GLU A 385 8.99 13.13 -18.60
N CYS A 386 7.91 13.21 -17.81
CA CYS A 386 7.79 14.18 -16.73
C CYS A 386 8.90 13.97 -15.67
N ALA A 387 9.07 12.74 -15.19
CA ALA A 387 10.07 12.40 -14.16
C ALA A 387 11.50 12.70 -14.62
N VAL A 388 11.86 12.25 -15.83
CA VAL A 388 13.18 12.46 -16.42
C VAL A 388 13.44 13.94 -16.71
N ARG A 389 12.40 14.70 -17.04
CA ARG A 389 12.51 16.14 -17.28
C ARG A 389 12.87 16.91 -16.00
N VAL A 390 12.22 16.57 -14.88
CA VAL A 390 12.38 17.27 -13.59
C VAL A 390 13.65 16.83 -12.86
N SER A 391 13.87 15.53 -12.70
CA SER A 391 15.06 14.97 -12.01
C SER A 391 16.01 14.32 -13.02
N GLY A 392 15.59 13.21 -13.63
CA GLY A 392 16.38 12.42 -14.58
C GLY A 392 17.71 11.90 -14.04
N ARG A 393 17.95 11.97 -12.72
CA ARG A 393 19.20 11.57 -12.07
C ARG A 393 19.38 10.06 -12.00
N ASP A 394 18.29 9.33 -11.93
CA ASP A 394 18.29 7.87 -11.91
C ASP A 394 17.55 7.27 -13.11
N ASN A 395 17.61 5.94 -13.20
CA ASN A 395 16.71 5.18 -14.06
C ASN A 395 15.26 5.39 -13.61
N ALA A 396 14.34 5.41 -14.56
CA ALA A 396 12.93 5.64 -14.27
C ALA A 396 12.09 4.61 -15.00
N THR A 397 11.27 3.88 -14.24
CA THR A 397 10.42 2.81 -14.74
C THR A 397 9.01 2.94 -14.20
N ALA A 398 8.02 2.75 -15.06
CA ALA A 398 6.60 2.84 -14.75
C ALA A 398 5.83 1.73 -15.47
N VAL A 399 4.98 1.02 -14.73
CA VAL A 399 4.04 0.02 -15.23
C VAL A 399 2.64 0.45 -14.80
N LEU A 400 1.83 0.84 -15.77
CA LEU A 400 0.42 1.17 -15.58
C LEU A 400 -0.44 -0.06 -15.86
N ILE A 401 -1.45 -0.28 -15.04
CA ILE A 401 -2.39 -1.39 -15.13
C ILE A 401 -3.79 -0.80 -14.94
N ASP A 402 -4.59 -0.80 -15.99
CA ASP A 402 -5.95 -0.28 -16.05
C ASP A 402 -6.93 -1.46 -15.99
N ILE A 403 -7.84 -1.44 -15.01
CA ILE A 403 -8.91 -2.44 -14.86
C ILE A 403 -10.16 -1.90 -15.55
N LEU A 404 -10.64 -2.58 -16.59
CA LEU A 404 -11.79 -2.17 -17.39
C LEU A 404 -13.06 -2.95 -17.05
#